data_AF-A0A399NVA0-F1
#
_entry.id   AF-A0A399NVA0-F1
#
_cell.length_a   1.000
_cell.length_b   1.000
_cell.length_c   1.000
_cell.angle_alpha   90.00
_cell.angle_beta   90.00
_cell.angle_gamma   90.00
#
_symmetry.space_group_name_H-M   'P 1'
#
loop_
_entity.id
_entity.type
_entity.pdbx_description
1 polymer ?
#
loop_
_entity_poly.entity_id
_entity_poly.type
_entity_poly.pdbx_seq_one_letter_code
_entity_poly.pdbx_strand_id
1 'polypeptide(L)'
;GGEGRTELGWPLQDGDDGDGAIPPAVLDQVAVHVRGRELTPLARLETVRTTVTLHDADGRAVAEFADDRVTGSDVRGGTVRAWHEWEVELLPDVPAKRKQRAALLDRIERHVLDAGARPSDSASKLARALGADALGRQAPAGPALPDPATLTKDSPASDVARAILARGVRDLVAADPHVRADEHDAVHRMRVAVRRHRARPRRAH
;
A
#
# COMPACT_ATOMS: atom_id res chain seq x y z
N GLY A 1 5.41 14.06 0.03
CA GLY A 1 4.73 12.77 -0.16
C GLY A 1 5.75 11.70 0.16
N GLY A 2 5.45 10.82 1.11
CA GLY A 2 6.34 9.72 1.47
C GLY A 2 6.61 8.86 0.24
N GLU A 3 7.87 8.48 0.06
CA GLU A 3 8.29 7.58 -1.00
C GLU A 3 8.10 6.14 -0.50
N GLY A 4 7.52 5.28 -1.34
CA GLY A 4 7.21 3.89 -0.97
C GLY A 4 5.81 3.70 -0.39
N ARG A 5 5.54 2.48 0.08
CA ARG A 5 4.31 2.12 0.80
C ARG A 5 4.43 2.61 2.24
N THR A 6 3.38 3.24 2.78
CA THR A 6 3.28 3.53 4.21
C THR A 6 2.95 2.23 4.94
N GLU A 7 3.83 1.82 5.84
CA GLU A 7 3.65 0.64 6.68
C GLU A 7 3.34 1.07 8.10
N LEU A 8 2.28 0.50 8.67
CA LEU A 8 1.86 0.73 10.04
C LEU A 8 2.03 -0.59 10.80
N GLY A 9 2.69 -0.52 11.96
CA GLY A 9 2.98 -1.68 12.78
C GLY A 9 2.31 -1.57 14.15
N TRP A 10 1.77 -2.69 14.63
CA TRP A 10 1.29 -2.85 15.99
C TRP A 10 1.94 -4.10 16.58
N PRO A 11 2.44 -4.04 17.82
CA PRO A 11 2.95 -5.24 18.49
C PRO A 11 1.80 -6.23 18.69
N LEU A 12 2.07 -7.51 18.44
CA LEU A 12 1.19 -8.59 18.88
C LEU A 12 1.38 -8.76 20.39
N GLN A 13 0.29 -8.85 21.14
CA GLN A 13 0.32 -9.14 22.58
C GLN A 13 0.18 -10.64 22.81
N ASP A 14 0.82 -11.18 23.85
CA ASP A 14 0.66 -12.58 24.23
C ASP A 14 -0.84 -12.91 24.43
N GLY A 15 -1.39 -13.78 23.57
CA GLY A 15 -2.82 -14.14 23.57
C GLY A 15 -3.60 -13.69 22.33
N ASP A 16 -3.04 -12.81 21.49
CA ASP A 16 -3.62 -12.41 20.18
C ASP A 16 -3.59 -13.56 19.15
N ASP A 17 -2.83 -14.62 19.44
CA ASP A 17 -2.50 -15.68 18.49
C ASP A 17 -3.60 -16.76 18.35
N GLY A 18 -4.61 -16.73 19.22
CA GLY A 18 -5.49 -17.88 19.49
C GLY A 18 -6.91 -17.80 18.93
N ASP A 19 -7.50 -16.61 18.84
CA ASP A 19 -8.93 -16.44 18.50
C ASP A 19 -9.17 -15.75 17.15
N GLY A 20 -8.10 -15.24 16.51
CA GLY A 20 -8.19 -14.51 15.24
C GLY A 20 -8.81 -13.11 15.38
N ALA A 21 -8.88 -12.56 16.59
CA ALA A 21 -9.37 -11.22 16.82
C ALA A 21 -8.38 -10.18 16.27
N ILE A 22 -8.85 -9.29 15.40
CA ILE A 22 -8.04 -8.20 14.84
C ILE A 22 -8.03 -7.05 15.85
N PRO A 23 -6.85 -6.53 16.27
CA PRO A 23 -6.78 -5.42 17.22
C PRO A 23 -7.60 -4.20 16.76
N PRO A 24 -8.38 -3.53 17.64
CA PRO A 24 -9.21 -2.39 17.27
C PRO A 24 -8.44 -1.26 16.58
N ALA A 25 -7.20 -1.00 17.02
CA ALA A 25 -6.34 0.02 16.44
C ALA A 25 -6.00 -0.26 14.95
N VAL A 26 -5.94 -1.53 14.54
CA VAL A 26 -5.76 -1.93 13.14
C VAL A 26 -7.07 -1.74 12.37
N LEU A 27 -8.20 -2.18 12.95
CA LEU A 27 -9.53 -2.03 12.35
C LEU A 27 -9.88 -0.57 12.08
N ASP A 28 -9.49 0.32 12.99
CA ASP A 28 -9.68 1.76 12.85
C ASP A 28 -9.04 2.31 11.57
N GLN A 29 -7.81 1.91 11.23
CA GLN A 29 -7.11 2.39 10.04
C GLN A 29 -7.79 1.99 8.72
N VAL A 30 -8.55 0.88 8.72
CA VAL A 30 -9.23 0.37 7.53
C VAL A 30 -10.74 0.57 7.53
N ALA A 31 -11.30 1.11 8.62
CA ALA A 31 -12.74 1.26 8.83
C ALA A 31 -13.44 2.01 7.68
N VAL A 32 -12.77 3.02 7.11
CA VAL A 32 -13.28 3.80 5.97
C VAL A 32 -13.51 2.96 4.71
N HIS A 33 -12.72 1.89 4.53
CA HIS A 33 -12.82 0.95 3.41
C HIS A 33 -13.80 -0.20 3.70
N VAL A 34 -13.74 -0.71 4.93
CA VAL A 34 -14.54 -1.86 5.36
C VAL A 34 -16.02 -1.48 5.55
N ARG A 35 -16.29 -0.26 6.04
CA ARG A 35 -17.64 0.30 6.27
C ARG A 35 -18.53 -0.59 7.14
N GLY A 36 -17.96 -1.14 8.22
CA GLY A 36 -18.67 -1.99 9.17
C GLY A 36 -18.94 -3.42 8.68
N ARG A 37 -18.44 -3.80 7.50
CA ARG A 37 -18.46 -5.21 7.06
C ARG A 37 -17.47 -6.03 7.88
N GLU A 38 -17.75 -7.31 8.04
CA GLU A 38 -16.83 -8.22 8.71
C GLU A 38 -15.57 -8.46 7.86
N LEU A 39 -14.40 -8.45 8.49
CA LEU A 39 -13.15 -8.86 7.86
C LEU A 39 -12.99 -10.36 8.03
N THR A 40 -12.86 -11.07 6.92
CA THR A 40 -12.65 -12.52 6.90
C THR A 40 -11.28 -12.83 6.30
N PRO A 41 -10.57 -13.87 6.80
CA PRO A 41 -9.30 -14.29 6.22
C PRO A 41 -9.46 -14.62 4.72
N LEU A 42 -8.50 -14.15 3.90
CA LEU A 42 -8.47 -14.42 2.45
C LEU A 42 -7.36 -15.38 2.05
N ALA A 43 -6.21 -15.30 2.72
CA ALA A 43 -5.08 -16.17 2.47
C ALA A 43 -4.26 -16.37 3.74
N ARG A 44 -3.54 -17.49 3.83
CA ARG A 44 -2.46 -17.71 4.80
C ARG A 44 -1.14 -17.76 4.06
N LEU A 45 -0.16 -17.00 4.54
CA LEU A 45 1.22 -17.01 4.06
C LEU A 45 2.12 -17.56 5.17
N GLU A 46 2.96 -18.52 4.81
CA GLU A 46 4.02 -19.06 5.66
C GLU A 46 5.34 -18.82 4.95
N THR A 47 6.25 -18.09 5.59
CA THR A 47 7.54 -17.72 5.00
C THR A 47 8.67 -18.21 5.89
N VAL A 48 9.59 -18.98 5.32
CA VAL A 48 10.92 -19.20 5.91
C VAL A 48 11.85 -18.18 5.27
N ARG A 49 12.22 -17.17 6.06
CA ARG A 49 13.05 -16.03 5.64
C ARG A 49 14.47 -16.18 6.14
N THR A 50 15.44 -16.03 5.25
CA THR A 50 16.86 -15.82 5.60
C THR A 50 17.26 -14.41 5.21
N THR A 51 17.70 -13.60 6.17
CA THR A 51 18.13 -12.22 5.90
C THR A 51 19.65 -12.08 5.94
N VAL A 52 20.18 -11.25 5.06
CA VAL A 52 21.57 -10.78 5.11
C VAL A 52 21.60 -9.26 4.97
N THR A 53 22.45 -8.61 5.77
CA THR A 53 22.64 -7.16 5.70
C THR A 53 23.72 -6.80 4.69
N LEU A 54 23.36 -6.02 3.69
CA LEU A 54 24.28 -5.48 2.70
C LEU A 54 24.95 -4.22 3.23
N HIS A 55 26.26 -4.12 3.02
CA HIS A 55 27.07 -3.00 3.50
C HIS A 55 27.72 -2.25 2.32
N ASP A 56 27.94 -0.94 2.48
CA ASP A 56 28.73 -0.15 1.54
C ASP A 56 30.24 -0.34 1.73
N ALA A 57 31.05 0.34 0.91
CA ALA A 57 32.51 0.23 0.95
C ALA A 57 33.13 0.76 2.26
N ASP A 58 32.40 1.59 3.00
CA ASP A 58 32.83 2.13 4.29
C ASP A 58 32.32 1.25 5.46
N GLY A 59 31.69 0.11 5.15
CA GLY A 59 31.13 -0.82 6.13
C GLY A 59 29.81 -0.36 6.76
N ARG A 60 29.10 0.61 6.17
CA ARG A 60 27.77 1.01 6.66
C ARG A 60 26.70 0.09 6.11
N ALA A 61 25.77 -0.35 6.96
CA ALA A 61 24.61 -1.12 6.51
C ALA A 61 23.71 -0.24 5.63
N VAL A 62 23.33 -0.75 4.46
CA VAL A 62 22.55 0.02 3.46
C VAL A 62 21.27 -0.67 3.02
N ALA A 63 21.20 -2.00 3.09
CA ALA A 63 20.00 -2.72 2.70
C ALA A 63 19.92 -4.06 3.42
N GLU A 64 18.72 -4.58 3.57
CA GLU A 64 18.47 -5.98 3.87
C GLU A 64 18.16 -6.71 2.56
N PHE A 65 18.80 -7.86 2.36
CA PHE A 65 18.43 -8.82 1.34
C PHE A 65 17.76 -10.01 2.04
N ALA A 66 16.54 -10.34 1.63
CA ALA A 66 15.75 -11.43 2.17
C ALA A 66 15.59 -12.54 1.13
N ASP A 67 15.97 -13.77 1.49
CA ASP A 67 15.69 -15.01 0.77
C ASP A 67 14.48 -15.71 1.39
N ASP A 68 13.36 -15.67 0.69
CA ASP A 68 12.06 -16.11 1.19
C ASP A 68 11.59 -17.37 0.48
N ARG A 69 11.47 -18.48 1.23
CA ARG A 69 10.70 -19.64 0.81
C ARG A 69 9.29 -19.49 1.34
N VAL A 70 8.34 -19.29 0.43
CA VAL A 70 6.96 -18.93 0.78
C VAL A 70 6.01 -20.06 0.38
N THR A 71 5.11 -20.41 1.29
CA THR A 71 3.90 -21.19 1.01
C THR A 71 2.69 -20.32 1.25
N GLY A 72 1.88 -20.12 0.22
CA GLY A 72 0.63 -19.35 0.28
C GLY A 72 -0.58 -20.23 0.02
N SER A 73 -1.63 -20.07 0.80
CA SER A 73 -2.91 -20.76 0.62
C SER A 73 -4.07 -19.76 0.50
N ASP A 74 -4.93 -19.91 -0.52
CA ASP A 74 -6.22 -19.21 -0.58
C ASP A 74 -7.21 -19.99 0.30
N VAL A 75 -7.61 -19.39 1.43
CA VAL A 75 -8.46 -20.08 2.43
C VAL A 75 -9.90 -20.29 1.95
N ARG A 76 -10.32 -19.60 0.88
CA ARG A 76 -11.67 -19.72 0.29
C ARG A 76 -11.71 -20.81 -0.77
N GLY A 77 -10.62 -20.94 -1.53
CA GLY A 77 -10.51 -21.86 -2.66
C GLY A 77 -9.68 -23.11 -2.39
N GLY A 78 -9.00 -23.20 -1.24
CA GLY A 78 -8.13 -24.32 -0.86
C GLY A 78 -6.86 -24.47 -1.70
N THR A 79 -6.60 -23.55 -2.64
CA THR A 79 -5.43 -23.64 -3.52
C THR A 79 -4.16 -23.27 -2.76
N VAL A 80 -3.15 -24.14 -2.81
CA VAL A 80 -1.83 -23.92 -2.20
C VAL A 80 -0.81 -23.65 -3.30
N ARG A 81 0.05 -22.66 -3.09
CA ARG A 81 1.15 -22.25 -3.97
C ARG A 81 2.41 -22.18 -3.14
N ALA A 82 3.52 -22.69 -3.69
CA ALA A 82 4.84 -22.55 -3.08
C ALA A 82 5.78 -21.88 -4.07
N TRP A 83 6.61 -20.96 -3.58
CA TRP A 83 7.61 -20.29 -4.39
C TRP A 83 8.81 -19.85 -3.57
N HIS A 84 9.83 -19.44 -4.29
CA HIS A 84 11.04 -18.83 -3.76
C HIS A 84 11.15 -17.43 -4.33
N GLU A 85 11.44 -16.44 -3.49
CA GLU A 85 11.65 -15.06 -3.93
C GLU A 85 12.73 -14.37 -3.12
N TRP A 86 13.30 -13.33 -3.73
CA TRP A 86 14.28 -12.46 -3.12
C TRP A 86 13.70 -11.05 -3.02
N GLU A 87 13.81 -10.44 -1.84
CA GLU A 87 13.41 -9.05 -1.60
C GLU A 87 14.63 -8.24 -1.16
N VAL A 88 14.69 -6.99 -1.59
CA VAL A 88 15.73 -6.04 -1.17
C VAL A 88 15.07 -4.77 -0.68
N GLU A 89 15.34 -4.41 0.56
CA GLU A 89 14.82 -3.21 1.18
C GLU A 89 15.95 -2.32 1.69
N LEU A 90 15.87 -1.03 1.38
CA LEU A 90 16.83 -0.07 1.90
C LEU A 90 16.57 0.15 3.39
N LEU A 91 17.64 0.19 4.18
CA LEU A 91 17.53 0.52 5.61
C LEU A 91 17.16 2.00 5.81
N PRO A 92 16.57 2.39 6.95
CA PRO A 92 16.14 3.78 7.19
C PRO A 92 17.25 4.83 7.07
N ASP A 93 18.49 4.46 7.39
CA ASP A 93 19.64 5.38 7.49
C ASP A 93 20.38 5.61 6.15
N VAL A 94 19.84 5.12 5.03
CA VAL A 94 20.41 5.30 3.68
C VAL A 94 20.31 6.76 3.18
N PRO A 95 21.00 7.13 2.07
CA PRO A 95 21.04 8.51 1.60
C PRO A 95 19.67 9.18 1.50
N ALA A 96 19.55 10.40 2.05
CA ALA A 96 18.28 11.12 2.15
C ALA A 96 17.67 11.53 0.80
N LYS A 97 18.47 11.62 -0.27
CA LYS A 97 17.97 12.04 -1.59
C LYS A 97 17.45 10.84 -2.39
N ARG A 98 16.21 10.96 -2.90
CA ARG A 98 15.55 9.97 -3.79
C ARG A 98 16.45 9.46 -4.91
N LYS A 99 17.14 10.36 -5.63
CA LYS A 99 18.03 9.98 -6.74
C LYS A 99 19.16 9.04 -6.30
N GLN A 100 19.68 9.22 -5.08
CA GLN A 100 20.76 8.39 -4.54
C GLN A 100 20.22 7.01 -4.12
N ARG A 101 19.04 6.96 -3.50
CA ARG A 101 18.36 5.69 -3.19
C ARG A 101 18.05 4.87 -4.44
N ALA A 102 17.48 5.52 -5.47
CA ALA A 102 17.20 4.86 -6.75
C ALA A 102 18.48 4.30 -7.38
N ALA A 103 19.55 5.11 -7.47
CA ALA A 103 20.82 4.63 -8.03
C ALA A 103 21.46 3.48 -7.22
N LEU A 104 21.22 3.43 -5.90
CA LEU A 104 21.65 2.32 -5.05
C LEU A 104 20.84 1.06 -5.34
N LEU A 105 19.51 1.16 -5.39
CA LEU A 105 18.63 0.05 -5.76
C LEU A 105 18.95 -0.49 -7.16
N ASP A 106 19.17 0.37 -8.15
CA ASP A 106 19.56 -0.03 -9.51
C ASP A 106 20.87 -0.84 -9.50
N ARG A 107 21.82 -0.48 -8.63
CA ARG A 107 23.09 -1.21 -8.48
C ARG A 107 22.85 -2.59 -7.87
N ILE A 108 22.05 -2.67 -6.81
CA ILE A 108 21.75 -3.94 -6.15
C ILE A 108 20.97 -4.85 -7.10
N GLU A 109 19.97 -4.30 -7.81
CA GLU A 109 19.17 -5.02 -8.79
C GLU A 109 20.06 -5.71 -9.84
N ARG A 110 21.05 -4.99 -10.41
CA ARG A 110 22.00 -5.61 -11.36
C ARG A 110 22.72 -6.81 -10.77
N HIS A 111 23.23 -6.70 -9.55
CA HIS A 111 23.91 -7.83 -8.90
C HIS A 111 22.99 -9.02 -8.65
N VAL A 112 21.75 -8.76 -8.26
CA VAL A 112 20.76 -9.79 -7.98
C VAL A 112 20.30 -10.48 -9.29
N LEU A 113 20.14 -9.72 -10.38
CA LEU A 113 19.87 -10.25 -11.72
C LEU A 113 21.04 -11.08 -12.26
N ASP A 114 22.28 -10.60 -12.10
CA ASP A 114 23.49 -11.33 -12.48
C ASP A 114 23.63 -12.66 -11.72
N ALA A 115 23.13 -12.72 -10.48
CA ALA A 115 23.06 -13.93 -9.67
C ALA A 115 21.91 -14.89 -10.07
N GLY A 116 21.12 -14.55 -11.08
CA GLY A 116 20.06 -15.39 -11.64
C GLY A 116 18.64 -15.03 -11.19
N ALA A 117 18.46 -13.93 -10.48
CA ALA A 117 17.12 -13.44 -10.17
C ALA A 117 16.36 -13.03 -11.44
N ARG A 118 15.03 -12.96 -11.32
CA ARG A 118 14.15 -12.40 -12.33
C ARG A 118 13.19 -11.43 -11.66
N PRO A 119 12.78 -10.35 -12.35
CA PRO A 119 11.72 -9.48 -11.83
C PRO A 119 10.48 -10.31 -11.45
N SER A 120 9.85 -9.97 -10.33
CA SER A 120 8.62 -10.62 -9.91
C SER A 120 7.47 -10.26 -10.85
N ASP A 121 6.75 -11.25 -11.34
CA ASP A 121 5.51 -11.07 -12.10
C ASP A 121 4.31 -10.67 -11.21
N SER A 122 4.48 -10.76 -9.88
CA SER A 122 3.44 -10.45 -8.90
C SER A 122 3.78 -9.22 -8.08
N ALA A 123 2.77 -8.37 -7.86
CA ALA A 123 2.91 -7.13 -7.11
C ALA A 123 3.05 -7.32 -5.59
N SER A 124 2.67 -8.50 -5.07
CA SER A 124 2.85 -8.86 -3.66
C SER A 124 2.73 -10.37 -3.44
N LYS A 125 3.28 -10.87 -2.32
CA LYS A 125 3.07 -12.25 -1.84
C LYS A 125 1.58 -12.62 -1.77
N LEU A 126 0.72 -11.71 -1.31
CA LEU A 126 -0.72 -11.92 -1.22
C LEU A 126 -1.37 -12.07 -2.61
N ALA A 127 -0.98 -11.22 -3.57
CA ALA A 127 -1.45 -11.32 -4.95
C ALA A 127 -1.11 -12.69 -5.56
N ARG A 128 0.14 -13.13 -5.34
CA ARG A 128 0.63 -14.44 -5.78
C ARG A 128 -0.11 -15.60 -5.11
N ALA A 129 -0.30 -15.54 -3.78
CA ALA A 129 -1.02 -16.56 -3.02
C ALA A 129 -2.45 -16.76 -3.51
N LEU A 130 -3.13 -15.67 -3.88
CA LEU A 130 -4.49 -15.67 -4.40
C LEU A 130 -4.56 -16.03 -5.90
N GLY A 131 -3.42 -16.27 -6.57
CA GLY A 131 -3.37 -16.51 -8.02
C GLY A 131 -3.89 -15.33 -8.82
N ALA A 132 -3.80 -14.15 -8.22
CA ALA A 132 -4.37 -12.93 -8.73
C ALA A 132 -3.28 -11.89 -8.72
N ASP A 133 -2.29 -12.11 -9.59
CA ASP A 133 -1.16 -11.23 -9.90
C ASP A 133 -1.62 -9.82 -10.37
N ALA A 134 -2.93 -9.60 -10.41
CA ALA A 134 -3.64 -8.37 -10.74
C ALA A 134 -4.61 -7.88 -9.64
N LEU A 135 -4.56 -8.36 -8.38
CA LEU A 135 -5.40 -7.79 -7.30
C LEU A 135 -5.13 -6.30 -7.03
N GLY A 136 -4.00 -5.76 -7.50
CA GLY A 136 -3.75 -4.32 -7.57
C GLY A 136 -4.33 -3.62 -8.81
N ARG A 137 -4.81 -4.34 -9.81
CA ARG A 137 -5.34 -3.81 -11.09
C ARG A 137 -6.87 -3.78 -11.17
N GLN A 138 -7.59 -4.61 -10.42
CA GLN A 138 -9.05 -4.67 -10.52
C GLN A 138 -9.72 -4.92 -9.16
N ALA A 139 -9.88 -3.84 -8.38
CA ALA A 139 -11.13 -3.70 -7.62
C ALA A 139 -12.27 -3.61 -8.65
N PRO A 140 -13.51 -4.08 -8.37
CA PRO A 140 -14.64 -3.79 -9.24
C PRO A 140 -14.69 -2.28 -9.43
N ALA A 141 -14.32 -1.82 -10.62
CA ALA A 141 -14.34 -0.43 -10.93
C ALA A 141 -15.81 -0.01 -10.87
N GLY A 142 -16.14 0.78 -9.85
CA GLY A 142 -17.30 1.65 -9.98
C GLY A 142 -17.21 2.41 -11.31
N PRO A 143 -18.32 2.98 -11.82
CA PRO A 143 -18.35 3.63 -13.12
C PRO A 143 -17.12 4.53 -13.30
N ALA A 144 -16.36 4.28 -14.37
CA ALA A 144 -15.07 4.92 -14.61
C ALA A 144 -15.19 6.44 -14.44
N LEU A 145 -14.53 6.98 -13.41
CA LEU A 145 -14.56 8.40 -13.12
C LEU A 145 -13.66 9.13 -14.12
N PRO A 146 -14.02 10.36 -14.55
CA PRO A 146 -13.21 11.12 -15.49
C PRO A 146 -11.87 11.43 -14.83
N ASP A 147 -10.77 11.21 -15.55
CA ASP A 147 -9.45 11.61 -15.08
C ASP A 147 -9.36 13.14 -15.13
N PRO A 148 -9.14 13.82 -13.97
CA PRO A 148 -8.93 15.27 -13.96
C PRO A 148 -7.85 15.75 -14.94
N ALA A 149 -6.84 14.93 -15.24
CA ALA A 149 -5.78 15.27 -16.18
C ALA A 149 -6.23 15.31 -17.64
N THR A 150 -7.34 14.63 -17.97
CA THR A 150 -7.93 14.60 -19.31
C THR A 150 -9.03 15.64 -19.52
N LEU A 151 -9.43 16.35 -18.46
CA LEU A 151 -10.47 17.37 -18.55
C LEU A 151 -9.93 18.62 -19.24
N THR A 152 -10.70 19.10 -20.20
CA THR A 152 -10.46 20.36 -20.91
C THR A 152 -11.57 21.36 -20.58
N LYS A 153 -11.42 22.59 -21.05
CA LYS A 153 -12.45 23.64 -20.95
C LYS A 153 -13.78 23.25 -21.62
N ASP A 154 -13.74 22.33 -22.58
CA ASP A 154 -14.91 21.87 -23.35
C ASP A 154 -15.53 20.59 -22.75
N SER A 155 -14.95 20.07 -21.65
CA SER A 155 -15.49 18.90 -20.97
C SER A 155 -16.86 19.18 -20.35
N PRO A 156 -17.79 18.21 -20.39
CA PRO A 156 -19.10 18.37 -19.75
C PRO A 156 -18.96 18.77 -18.28
N ALA A 157 -19.79 19.71 -17.83
CA ALA A 157 -19.82 20.15 -16.44
C ALA A 157 -20.08 18.97 -15.47
N SER A 158 -20.82 17.94 -15.92
CA SER A 158 -21.04 16.69 -15.19
C SER A 158 -19.75 15.91 -14.95
N ASP A 159 -18.82 15.92 -15.89
CA ASP A 159 -17.54 15.21 -15.75
C ASP A 159 -16.59 15.96 -14.83
N VAL A 160 -16.55 17.29 -14.94
CA VAL A 160 -15.83 18.14 -13.98
C VAL A 160 -16.37 17.93 -12.56
N ALA A 161 -17.70 17.92 -12.39
CA ALA A 161 -18.34 17.68 -11.10
C ALA A 161 -18.02 16.28 -10.53
N ARG A 162 -18.12 15.24 -11.36
CA ARG A 162 -17.77 13.85 -10.99
C ARG A 162 -16.31 13.72 -10.59
N ALA A 163 -15.39 14.31 -11.35
CA ALA A 163 -13.96 14.27 -11.05
C ALA A 163 -13.62 14.98 -9.74
N ILE A 164 -14.25 16.13 -9.46
CA ILE A 164 -14.09 16.86 -8.18
C ILE A 164 -14.63 16.03 -7.01
N LEU A 165 -15.84 15.48 -7.12
CA LEU A 165 -16.44 14.64 -6.09
C LEU A 165 -15.56 13.41 -5.83
N ALA A 166 -15.12 12.72 -6.88
CA ALA A 166 -14.24 11.58 -6.79
C ALA A 166 -12.90 11.91 -6.12
N ARG A 167 -12.27 13.03 -6.51
CA ARG A 167 -11.01 13.48 -5.93
C ARG A 167 -11.18 13.70 -4.44
N GLY A 168 -12.19 14.43 -4.03
CA GLY A 168 -12.28 14.72 -2.62
C GLY A 168 -12.89 13.59 -1.78
N VAL A 169 -13.62 12.62 -2.36
CA VAL A 169 -13.89 11.34 -1.66
C VAL A 169 -12.57 10.63 -1.39
N ARG A 170 -11.66 10.57 -2.37
CA ARG A 170 -10.31 10.02 -2.15
C ARG A 170 -9.54 10.79 -1.08
N ASP A 171 -9.59 12.12 -1.08
CA ASP A 171 -8.93 12.95 -0.07
C ASP A 171 -9.48 12.66 1.35
N LEU A 172 -10.79 12.45 1.49
CA LEU A 172 -11.40 12.07 2.77
C LEU A 172 -10.99 10.67 3.23
N VAL A 173 -11.01 9.70 2.30
CA VAL A 173 -10.58 8.33 2.57
C VAL A 173 -9.11 8.28 2.99
N ALA A 174 -8.24 9.07 2.35
CA ALA A 174 -6.83 9.15 2.71
C ALA A 174 -6.58 9.89 4.04
N ALA A 175 -7.47 10.81 4.43
CA ALA A 175 -7.34 11.57 5.68
C ALA A 175 -7.85 10.82 6.93
N ASP A 176 -8.81 9.90 6.77
CA ASP A 176 -9.46 9.19 7.89
C ASP A 176 -8.47 8.46 8.82
N PRO A 177 -7.47 7.69 8.32
CA PRO A 177 -6.55 6.95 9.19
C PRO A 177 -5.70 7.88 10.08
N HIS A 178 -5.25 9.02 9.53
CA HIS A 178 -4.49 10.04 10.27
C HIS A 178 -5.32 10.69 11.38
N VAL A 179 -6.62 10.90 11.17
CA VAL A 179 -7.52 11.43 12.21
C VAL A 179 -7.74 10.42 13.33
N ARG A 180 -7.86 9.14 12.98
CA ARG A 180 -8.02 8.06 13.98
C ARG A 180 -6.75 7.80 14.79
N ALA A 181 -5.59 8.01 14.19
CA ALA A 181 -4.30 7.94 14.88
C ALA A 181 -4.00 9.19 15.74
N ASP A 182 -4.94 10.14 15.86
CA ASP A 182 -4.78 11.42 16.54
C ASP A 182 -3.51 12.18 16.12
N GLU A 183 -3.16 12.10 14.84
CA GLU A 183 -1.99 12.80 14.33
C GLU A 183 -2.18 14.32 14.40
N HIS A 184 -1.09 15.03 14.69
CA HIS A 184 -1.09 16.49 14.74
C HIS A 184 -1.69 17.09 13.46
N ASP A 185 -2.62 18.05 13.65
CA ASP A 185 -3.33 18.78 12.58
C ASP A 185 -4.21 17.90 11.66
N ALA A 186 -4.35 16.59 11.90
CA ALA A 186 -5.14 15.71 11.02
C ALA A 186 -6.63 16.09 10.98
N VAL A 187 -7.23 16.41 12.13
CA VAL A 187 -8.62 16.88 12.23
C VAL A 187 -8.83 18.18 11.47
N HIS A 188 -7.89 19.12 11.59
CA HIS A 188 -7.96 20.40 10.87
C HIS A 188 -7.87 20.17 9.35
N ARG A 189 -6.90 19.36 8.89
CA ARG A 189 -6.76 18.97 7.47
C ARG A 189 -8.02 18.30 6.93
N MET A 190 -8.61 17.35 7.67
CA MET A 190 -9.86 16.70 7.28
C MET A 190 -11.03 17.69 7.26
N ARG A 191 -11.14 18.61 8.24
CA ARG A 191 -12.16 19.67 8.25
C ARG A 191 -12.00 20.62 7.06
N VAL A 192 -10.78 20.95 6.64
CA VAL A 192 -10.51 21.74 5.44
C VAL A 192 -10.96 20.99 4.19
N ALA A 193 -10.69 19.69 4.07
CA ALA A 193 -11.17 18.86 2.96
C ALA A 193 -12.71 18.81 2.90
N VAL A 194 -13.39 18.57 4.03
CA VAL A 194 -14.85 18.59 4.14
C VAL A 194 -15.42 19.97 3.78
N ARG A 195 -14.78 21.07 4.23
CA ARG A 195 -15.22 22.43 3.89
C ARG A 195 -15.07 22.73 2.41
N ARG A 196 -13.98 22.30 1.76
CA ARG A 196 -13.81 22.43 0.30
C ARG A 196 -14.90 21.69 -0.48
N HIS A 197 -15.38 20.57 0.05
CA HIS A 197 -16.54 19.86 -0.50
C HIS A 197 -17.86 20.58 -0.28
N ARG A 198 -18.13 21.05 0.95
CA ARG A 198 -19.40 21.69 1.31
C ARG A 198 -19.55 23.12 0.81
N ALA A 199 -18.45 23.86 0.62
CA ALA A 199 -18.48 25.25 0.16
C ALA A 199 -18.78 25.41 -1.34
N ARG A 200 -19.15 24.33 -2.04
CA ARG A 200 -19.66 24.41 -3.42
C ARG A 200 -21.17 24.20 -3.45
N PRO A 201 -21.91 25.30 -3.29
CA PRO A 201 -22.94 25.64 -4.26
C PRO A 201 -22.77 27.08 -4.77
N ARG A 202 -22.96 27.22 -6.10
CA ARG A 202 -23.15 28.45 -6.91
C ARG A 202 -21.93 29.27 -7.35
N ARG A 203 -21.58 29.10 -8.63
CA ARG A 203 -21.35 30.11 -9.70
C ARG A 203 -20.95 29.33 -10.97
N ALA A 204 -21.45 29.59 -12.18
CA ALA A 204 -22.49 30.49 -12.67
C ALA A 204 -22.96 29.95 -14.04
N HIS A 205 -24.07 30.52 -14.51
CA HIS A 205 -24.75 30.40 -15.80
C HIS A 205 -23.89 30.06 -17.03
#